data_AF-A0A1I6QK02-F1
#
_entry.id   AF-A0A1I6QK02-F1
#
_cell.length_a   1.000
_cell.length_b   1.000
_cell.length_c   1.000
_cell.angle_alpha   90.00
_cell.angle_beta   90.00
_cell.angle_gamma   90.00
#
_symmetry.space_group_name_H-M   'P 1'
#
loop_
_entity.id
_entity.type
_entity.pdbx_description
1 polymer ?
#
loop_
_entity_poly.entity_id
_entity_poly.type
_entity_poly.pdbx_seq_one_letter_code
_entity_poly.pdbx_strand_id
1 'polypeptide(L)' 'MSAHAHRELPPPAYVALKTEVVRAAVELSDEQLMDLADALHSLMRLRRPGRPIGRPDGWLEAESPSFR' A
#
# COMPACT_ATOMS: atom_id res chain seq x y z
N MET A 1 -28.66 -2.92 3.86
CA MET A 1 -27.22 -3.28 3.71
C MET A 1 -26.65 -2.47 2.55
N SER A 2 -25.84 -1.44 2.84
CA SER A 2 -24.93 -0.80 1.87
C SER A 2 -23.92 0.03 2.67
N ALA A 3 -22.92 -0.65 3.26
CA ALA A 3 -21.85 -0.02 4.03
C ALA A 3 -20.57 0.16 3.17
N HIS A 4 -20.73 0.61 1.93
CA HIS A 4 -19.60 1.04 1.09
C HIS A 4 -19.44 2.56 1.20
N ALA A 5 -19.37 3.07 2.43
CA ALA A 5 -18.86 4.41 2.66
C ALA A 5 -17.40 4.43 2.21
N HIS A 6 -17.02 5.45 1.43
CA HIS A 6 -15.68 5.67 0.88
C HIS A 6 -14.57 5.16 1.81
N ARG A 7 -13.95 4.02 1.46
CA ARG A 7 -12.79 3.43 2.16
C ARG A 7 -11.48 4.15 1.87
N GLU A 8 -11.54 5.27 1.16
CA GLU A 8 -10.37 6.01 0.68
C GLU A 8 -10.25 7.32 1.45
N LEU A 9 -9.03 7.60 1.90
CA LEU A 9 -8.71 8.91 2.45
C LEU A 9 -8.86 9.96 1.34
N PRO A 10 -9.40 11.15 1.65
CA PRO A 10 -9.34 12.28 0.73
C PRO A 10 -7.89 12.50 0.26
N PRO A 11 -7.64 12.87 -1.01
CA PRO A 11 -6.29 12.96 -1.56
C PRO A 11 -5.31 13.80 -0.70
N PRO A 12 -5.69 14.96 -0.13
CA PRO A 12 -4.80 15.72 0.75
C PRO A 12 -4.43 14.97 2.02
N ALA A 13 -5.37 14.23 2.62
CA ALA A 13 -5.14 13.45 3.84
C ALA A 13 -4.24 12.23 3.55
N TYR A 14 -4.42 11.59 2.39
CA TYR A 14 -3.53 10.51 1.95
C TYR A 14 -2.11 11.00 1.72
N VAL A 15 -1.93 12.17 1.10
CA VAL A 15 -0.60 12.79 0.90
C VAL A 15 0.05 13.11 2.23
N ALA A 16 -0.68 13.72 3.17
CA ALA A 16 -0.15 14.01 4.50
C ALA A 16 0.29 12.73 5.23
N LEU A 17 -0.55 11.69 5.21
CA LEU A 17 -0.21 10.40 5.80
C LEU A 17 1.02 9.77 5.14
N LYS A 18 1.09 9.76 3.81
CA LYS A 18 2.25 9.23 3.07
C LYS A 18 3.54 9.95 3.46
N THR A 19 3.50 11.27 3.59
CA THR A 19 4.66 12.08 3.99
C THR A 19 5.15 11.70 5.38
N GLU A 20 4.25 11.59 6.36
CA GLU A 20 4.63 11.21 7.72
C GLU A 20 5.14 9.77 7.79
N VAL A 21 4.55 8.83 7.04
CA VAL A 21 5.06 7.45 6.96
C VAL A 21 6.47 7.41 6.39
N VAL A 22 6.72 8.14 5.29
CA VAL A 22 8.06 8.21 4.68
C VAL A 22 9.06 8.84 5.64
N ARG A 23 8.68 9.89 6.36
CA ARG A 23 9.52 10.54 7.36
C ARG A 23 9.87 9.58 8.50
N ALA A 24 8.88 8.91 9.08
CA ALA A 24 9.08 7.96 10.17
C ALA A 24 9.91 6.73 9.72
N ALA A 25 9.75 6.29 8.48
CA ALA A 25 10.48 5.14 7.94
C ALA A 25 12.01 5.33 7.96
N VAL A 26 12.51 6.57 7.85
CA VAL A 26 13.95 6.86 7.90
C VAL A 26 14.55 6.60 9.29
N GLU A 27 13.72 6.62 10.35
CA GLU A 27 14.15 6.41 11.73
C GLU A 27 14.07 4.93 12.16
N LEU A 28 13.56 4.05 11.28
CA LEU A 28 13.39 2.63 11.57
C LEU A 28 14.71 1.87 11.45
N SER A 29 14.88 0.87 12.31
CA SER A 29 15.93 -0.13 12.14
C SER A 29 15.65 -1.05 10.94
N ASP A 30 16.67 -1.77 10.47
CA ASP A 30 16.51 -2.74 9.39
C ASP A 30 15.44 -3.80 9.70
N GLU A 31 15.37 -4.27 10.95
CA GLU A 31 14.36 -5.23 11.41
C GLU A 31 12.94 -4.63 11.33
N GLN A 32 12.77 -3.40 11.79
CA GLN A 32 11.49 -2.69 11.72
C GLN A 32 11.07 -2.39 10.27
N LEU A 33 12.03 -2.13 9.38
CA LEU A 33 11.77 -1.96 7.95
C LEU A 33 11.30 -3.27 7.29
N MET A 34 11.90 -4.40 7.68
CA MET A 34 11.47 -5.72 7.21
C MET A 34 10.05 -6.05 7.68
N ASP A 35 9.74 -5.82 8.96
CA ASP A 35 8.39 -6.01 9.51
C ASP A 35 7.36 -5.12 8.80
N LEU A 36 7.71 -3.87 8.52
CA LEU A 36 6.85 -2.94 7.78
C LEU A 36 6.61 -3.42 6.34
N ALA A 37 7.66 -3.92 5.67
CA ALA A 37 7.55 -4.47 4.32
C ALA A 37 6.60 -5.68 4.28
N ASP A 38 6.72 -6.60 5.25
CA ASP A 38 5.86 -7.79 5.36
C ASP A 38 4.39 -7.43 5.65
N ALA A 39 4.16 -6.43 6.50
CA ALA A 39 2.83 -5.93 6.81
C ALA A 39 2.17 -5.30 5.57
N LEU A 40 2.90 -4.43 4.85
CA LEU A 40 2.42 -3.80 3.61
C LEU A 40 2.13 -4.85 2.53
N HIS A 41 3.02 -5.83 2.38
CA HIS A 41 2.84 -6.95 1.46
C HIS A 41 1.55 -7.73 1.77
N SER A 42 1.32 -8.05 3.04
CA SER A 42 0.12 -8.75 3.50
C SER A 42 -1.15 -7.95 3.22
N LEU A 43 -1.15 -6.64 3.48
CA LEU A 43 -2.28 -5.75 3.17
C LEU A 43 -2.58 -5.68 1.67
N MET A 44 -1.55 -5.63 0.82
CA MET A 44 -1.71 -5.64 -0.63
C MET A 44 -2.36 -6.94 -1.12
N ARG A 45 -1.98 -8.09 -0.54
CA ARG A 45 -2.63 -9.38 -0.83
C ARG A 45 -4.10 -9.40 -0.41
N LEU A 46 -4.42 -8.86 0.76
CA LEU A 46 -5.80 -8.78 1.25
C LEU A 46 -6.69 -7.89 0.38
N ARG A 47 -6.15 -6.82 -0.22
CA ARG A 47 -6.88 -5.99 -1.19
C ARG A 47 -7.17 -6.72 -2.51
N ARG A 48 -6.44 -7.78 -2.83
CA ARG A 48 -6.53 -8.52 -4.11
C ARG A 48 -6.47 -10.03 -3.92
N PRO A 49 -7.49 -10.60 -3.26
CA PRO A 49 -7.54 -12.03 -3.08
C PRO A 49 -7.56 -12.73 -4.45
N GLY A 50 -6.60 -13.64 -4.68
CA GLY A 50 -6.54 -14.49 -5.88
C GLY A 50 -5.68 -13.99 -7.04
N ARG A 51 -5.09 -12.77 -7.00
CA ARG A 51 -4.13 -12.35 -8.04
C ARG A 51 -2.74 -12.93 -7.73
N PRO A 52 -2.16 -13.76 -8.61
CA PRO A 52 -0.79 -14.22 -8.43
C PRO A 52 0.15 -13.01 -8.42
N ILE A 53 1.16 -13.02 -7.55
CA ILE A 53 2.28 -12.07 -7.62
C ILE A 53 3.10 -12.52 -8.83
N GLY A 54 2.65 -12.13 -10.02
CA GLY A 54 3.20 -12.63 -11.29
C GLY A 54 4.62 -12.12 -11.57
N ARG A 55 5.07 -11.10 -10.83
CA ARG A 55 6.43 -10.57 -10.89
C ARG A 55 6.86 -10.08 -9.51
N PRO A 56 8.02 -10.51 -9.00
CA PRO A 56 8.59 -9.97 -7.76
C PRO A 56 8.81 -8.46 -7.84
N ASP A 57 8.94 -7.88 -9.03
CA ASP A 57 9.11 -6.43 -9.25
C ASP A 57 7.82 -5.71 -9.70
N GLY A 58 6.74 -6.45 -10.00
CA GLY A 58 5.52 -5.89 -10.59
C GLY A 58 4.70 -4.96 -9.67
N TRP A 59 5.05 -4.91 -8.38
CA TRP A 59 4.54 -3.99 -7.37
C TRP A 59 5.25 -2.62 -7.33
N LEU A 60 6.45 -2.50 -7.92
CA LEU A 60 7.20 -1.24 -8.04
C LEU A 60 6.74 -0.41 -9.24
N GLU A 61 6.11 -1.06 -10.22
CA GLU A 61 5.50 -0.40 -11.34
C GLU A 61 4.19 0.27 -10.88
N ALA A 62 4.13 1.60 -10.99
CA ALA A 62 2.88 2.34 -10.81
C ALA A 62 1.87 1.75 -11.79
N GLU A 63 0.78 1.18 -11.26
CA GLU A 63 -0.23 0.57 -12.12
C GLU A 63 -0.78 1.61 -13.09
N SER A 64 -0.60 1.34 -14.38
CA SER A 64 -1.28 2.09 -15.43
C SER A 64 -2.79 1.89 -15.21
N PRO A 65 -3.59 2.97 -15.12
CA PRO A 65 -5.02 2.84 -15.00
C PRO A 65 -5.50 2.06 -16.22
N SER A 66 -6.03 0.86 -15.98
CA SER A 66 -6.68 0.07 -17.03
C SER A 66 -7.97 0.78 -17.39
N PHE A 67 -7.90 1.77 -18.26
CA PHE A 67 -9.08 2.31 -18.94
C PHE A 67 -9.59 1.21 -19.87
N ARG A 68 -10.76 0.64 -19.53
CA ARG A 68 -11.67 0.02 -20.48
C ARG A 68 -12.76 1.02 -20.82
#